data_AF-A0A0C9TN87-F1
#
_entry.id   AF-A0A0C9TN87-F1
#
_cell.length_a   1.000
_cell.length_b   1.000
_cell.length_c   1.000
_cell.angle_alpha   90.00
_cell.angle_beta   90.00
_cell.angle_gamma   90.00
#
_symmetry.space_group_name_H-M   'P 1'
#
loop_
_entity.id
_entity.type
_entity.pdbx_description
1 polymer ?
#
loop_
_entity_poly.entity_id
_entity_poly.type
_entity_poly.pdbx_seq_one_letter_code
_entity_poly.pdbx_strand_id
1 'polypeptide(L)'
;MFSSYTIRRPTQRRPRGPPPTFSQLVSASRDVIRTLKELGIDACFVGGMACKLYGTTRQPGDLDIFCLTTSWAQEDLKRRLTETNSCFYLIPSRTPGATWKVLWYYIKETQSCCKVDILFPGTMDFPDIPVSVIDRSNPYAVPCVPLSALLLLKLQGWIHHGEAVEFRYRSKQPNDAKDIKELLVIARRQHIRPRTEVYLLSTFISEADSRVKTFVTKHPSSRDDWTTLGFSLPEDAFSSNSTGQKDANDMSALLKRLSIRYICIVIAHNC
;
A
#
# COMPACT_ATOMS: atom_id res chain seq x y z
N MET A 1 19.82 43.19 -3.79
CA MET A 1 18.93 42.71 -4.87
C MET A 1 18.90 41.19 -4.83
N PHE A 2 17.88 40.60 -4.22
CA PHE A 2 17.69 39.15 -4.24
C PHE A 2 17.12 38.76 -5.60
N SER A 3 17.88 37.97 -6.35
CA SER A 3 17.47 37.40 -7.63
C SER A 3 16.24 36.53 -7.41
N SER A 4 15.09 37.00 -7.88
CA SER A 4 13.85 36.23 -7.93
C SER A 4 14.02 35.11 -8.95
N TYR A 5 14.51 33.96 -8.50
CA TYR A 5 14.40 32.72 -9.26
C TYR A 5 12.92 32.39 -9.40
N THR A 6 12.33 32.76 -10.52
CA THR A 6 10.99 32.34 -10.92
C THR A 6 11.00 30.83 -11.03
N ILE A 7 10.48 30.15 -10.01
CA ILE A 7 10.31 28.69 -10.00
C ILE A 7 9.36 28.34 -11.14
N ARG A 8 9.92 27.88 -12.27
CA ARG A 8 9.10 27.29 -13.34
C ARG A 8 8.45 26.05 -12.76
N ARG A 9 7.12 26.09 -12.60
CA ARG A 9 6.33 24.90 -12.28
C ARG A 9 6.70 23.79 -13.28
N PRO A 10 6.92 22.54 -12.84
CA PRO A 10 7.10 21.43 -13.76
C PRO A 10 5.98 21.45 -14.79
N THR A 11 6.34 21.35 -16.07
CA THR A 11 5.36 21.21 -17.16
C THR A 11 4.38 20.07 -16.83
N GLN A 12 3.14 20.08 -17.36
CA GLN A 12 2.15 19.00 -17.22
C GLN A 12 2.58 17.64 -17.85
N ARG A 13 3.89 17.42 -18.03
CA ARG A 13 4.51 16.21 -18.55
C ARG A 13 5.13 15.42 -17.41
N ARG A 14 5.19 14.10 -17.58
CA ARG A 14 5.85 13.19 -16.64
C ARG A 14 7.27 13.68 -16.36
N PRO A 15 7.70 13.68 -15.09
CA PRO A 15 9.05 14.06 -14.69
C PRO A 15 10.13 13.35 -15.51
N ARG A 16 11.18 14.08 -15.87
CA ARG A 16 12.36 13.56 -16.57
C ARG A 16 13.58 13.41 -15.66
N GLY A 17 13.41 13.59 -14.35
CA GLY A 17 14.48 13.42 -13.36
C GLY A 17 14.80 11.95 -13.07
N PRO A 18 15.95 11.66 -12.45
CA PRO A 18 16.27 10.33 -11.97
C PRO A 18 15.25 9.87 -10.90
N PRO A 19 15.10 8.55 -10.68
CA PRO A 19 14.34 8.04 -9.55
C PRO A 19 14.91 8.60 -8.23
N PRO A 20 14.06 9.03 -7.29
CA PRO A 20 14.52 9.57 -6.02
C PRO A 20 15.20 8.50 -5.16
N THR A 21 16.26 8.91 -4.46
CA THR A 21 16.91 8.08 -3.44
C THR A 21 16.01 7.90 -2.22
N PHE A 22 16.32 6.93 -1.36
CA PHE A 22 15.53 6.73 -0.14
C PHE A 22 15.56 7.94 0.79
N SER A 23 16.72 8.58 0.97
CA SER A 23 16.83 9.79 1.79
C SER A 23 15.92 10.91 1.27
N GLN A 24 15.83 11.07 -0.05
CA GLN A 24 14.92 12.03 -0.67
C GLN A 24 13.46 11.67 -0.46
N LEU A 25 13.09 10.39 -0.57
CA LEU A 25 11.74 9.93 -0.28
C LEU A 25 11.38 10.13 1.19
N VAL A 26 12.31 9.97 2.14
CA VAL A 26 12.10 10.29 3.56
C VAL A 26 11.84 11.80 3.74
N SER A 27 12.64 12.66 3.11
CA SER A 27 12.42 14.12 3.18
C SER A 27 11.07 14.52 2.57
N ALA A 28 10.73 13.98 1.40
CA ALA A 28 9.41 14.18 0.78
C ALA A 28 8.29 13.67 1.69
N SER A 29 8.48 12.51 2.31
CA SER A 29 7.50 11.91 3.21
C SER A 29 7.17 12.81 4.40
N ARG A 30 8.21 13.41 5.02
CA ARG A 30 8.03 14.36 6.14
C ARG A 30 7.28 15.61 5.70
N ASP A 31 7.60 16.15 4.51
CA ASP A 31 6.92 17.33 4.00
C ASP A 31 5.45 17.06 3.67
N VAL A 32 5.15 15.88 3.10
CA VAL A 32 3.77 15.47 2.82
C VAL A 32 2.96 15.33 4.10
N ILE A 33 3.49 14.65 5.12
CA ILE A 33 2.80 14.50 6.42
C ILE A 33 2.59 15.86 7.09
N ARG A 34 3.58 16.75 7.05
CA ARG A 34 3.44 18.12 7.56
C ARG A 34 2.32 18.87 6.83
N THR A 35 2.30 18.82 5.50
CA THR A 35 1.29 19.50 4.68
C THR A 35 -0.11 18.96 4.97
N LEU A 36 -0.27 17.63 5.11
CA LEU A 36 -1.55 17.03 5.51
C LEU A 36 -1.97 17.45 6.92
N LYS A 37 -1.03 17.55 7.85
CA LYS A 37 -1.32 18.00 9.22
C LYS A 37 -1.76 19.47 9.27
N GLU A 38 -1.20 20.33 8.43
CA GLU A 38 -1.65 21.73 8.26
C GLU A 38 -3.10 21.81 7.75
N LEU A 39 -3.55 20.80 7.01
CA LEU A 39 -4.95 20.64 6.58
C LEU A 39 -5.83 19.94 7.63
N GLY A 40 -5.30 19.66 8.83
CA GLY A 40 -6.02 18.98 9.90
C GLY A 40 -6.20 17.48 9.68
N ILE A 41 -5.39 16.86 8.80
CA ILE A 41 -5.51 15.45 8.44
C ILE A 41 -4.35 14.67 9.06
N ASP A 42 -4.68 13.70 9.91
CA ASP A 42 -3.72 12.68 10.32
C ASP A 42 -3.55 11.66 9.20
N ALA A 43 -2.31 11.25 8.95
CA ALA A 43 -1.97 10.35 7.86
C ALA A 43 -0.76 9.48 8.22
N CYS A 44 -0.65 8.34 7.53
CA CYS A 44 0.49 7.45 7.65
C CYS A 44 0.79 6.77 6.32
N PHE A 45 2.04 6.34 6.15
CA PHE A 45 2.48 5.63 4.96
C PHE A 45 2.02 4.17 4.99
N VAL A 46 1.69 3.69 3.80
CA VAL A 46 1.43 2.29 3.48
C VAL A 46 2.34 1.85 2.34
N GLY A 47 2.08 0.66 1.79
CA GLY A 47 2.70 0.22 0.54
C GLY A 47 4.22 0.14 0.62
N GLY A 48 4.90 0.52 -0.47
CA GLY A 48 6.35 0.33 -0.60
C GLY A 48 7.16 1.14 0.41
N MET A 49 6.73 2.37 0.71
CA MET A 49 7.43 3.24 1.66
C MET A 49 7.36 2.64 3.07
N ALA A 50 6.19 2.18 3.50
CA ALA A 50 6.04 1.53 4.79
C ALA A 50 6.89 0.25 4.90
N CYS A 51 6.93 -0.59 3.85
CA CYS A 51 7.80 -1.77 3.83
C CYS A 51 9.27 -1.38 4.07
N LYS A 52 9.74 -0.34 3.37
CA LYS A 52 11.11 0.12 3.50
C LYS A 52 11.42 0.65 4.89
N LEU A 53 10.48 1.35 5.53
CA LEU A 53 10.61 1.84 6.91
C LEU A 53 10.74 0.71 7.94
N TYR A 54 10.09 -0.44 7.71
CA TYR A 54 10.27 -1.65 8.53
C TYR A 54 11.56 -2.42 8.23
N GLY A 55 12.28 -2.06 7.16
CA GLY A 55 13.60 -2.61 6.85
C GLY A 55 13.63 -3.58 5.67
N THR A 56 12.62 -3.59 4.79
CA THR A 56 12.72 -4.36 3.54
C THR A 56 13.82 -3.81 2.62
N THR A 57 14.33 -4.66 1.73
CA THR A 57 15.46 -4.34 0.85
C THR A 57 15.05 -3.45 -0.31
N ARG A 58 13.84 -3.64 -0.85
CA ARG A 58 13.34 -2.97 -2.06
C ARG A 58 13.20 -1.46 -1.87
N GLN A 59 13.59 -0.69 -2.89
CA GLN A 59 13.38 0.75 -2.93
C GLN A 59 11.92 1.08 -3.30
N PRO A 60 11.22 1.96 -2.56
CA PRO A 60 9.91 2.47 -2.96
C PRO A 60 10.04 3.39 -4.19
N GLY A 61 9.06 3.31 -5.11
CA GLY A 61 8.98 4.18 -6.29
C GLY A 61 7.95 5.30 -6.16
N ASP A 62 7.04 5.16 -5.20
CA ASP A 62 5.87 5.96 -4.93
C ASP A 62 5.69 6.12 -3.41
N LEU A 63 4.87 7.12 -3.06
CA LEU A 63 4.44 7.41 -1.70
C LEU A 63 2.95 7.08 -1.58
N ASP A 64 2.64 5.89 -1.09
CA ASP A 64 1.26 5.50 -0.75
C ASP A 64 0.91 6.00 0.65
N ILE A 65 -0.13 6.82 0.77
CA ILE A 65 -0.49 7.53 2.00
C ILE A 65 -1.94 7.26 2.35
N PHE A 66 -2.15 6.70 3.53
CA PHE A 66 -3.47 6.53 4.10
C PHE A 66 -3.82 7.78 4.93
N CYS A 67 -4.83 8.51 4.48
CA CYS A 67 -5.35 9.69 5.15
C CYS A 67 -6.51 9.30 6.06
N LEU A 68 -6.37 9.49 7.37
CA LEU A 68 -7.35 9.10 8.38
C LEU A 68 -8.48 10.14 8.46
N THR A 69 -9.23 10.27 7.37
CA THR A 69 -10.37 11.16 7.26
C THR A 69 -11.38 10.61 6.26
N THR A 70 -12.66 10.90 6.48
CA THR A 70 -13.76 10.62 5.54
C THR A 70 -14.38 11.90 4.99
N SER A 71 -13.85 13.06 5.38
CA SER A 71 -14.44 14.38 5.09
C SER A 71 -14.00 14.96 3.75
N TRP A 72 -13.11 14.29 3.04
CA TRP A 72 -12.51 14.78 1.80
C TRP A 72 -12.76 13.82 0.64
N ALA A 73 -13.16 14.37 -0.49
CA ALA A 73 -13.03 13.67 -1.76
C ALA A 73 -11.56 13.70 -2.21
N GLN A 74 -11.11 12.63 -2.87
CA GLN A 74 -9.71 12.46 -3.23
C GLN A 74 -9.17 13.58 -4.13
N GLU A 75 -9.90 13.91 -5.20
CA GLU A 75 -9.47 14.97 -6.13
C GLU A 75 -9.50 16.36 -5.47
N ASP A 76 -10.33 16.57 -4.46
CA ASP A 76 -10.41 17.84 -3.74
C ASP A 76 -9.21 17.99 -2.80
N LEU A 77 -8.85 16.94 -2.07
CA LEU A 77 -7.65 16.92 -1.24
C LEU A 77 -6.38 17.11 -2.10
N LYS A 78 -6.30 16.44 -3.26
CA LYS A 78 -5.20 16.64 -4.21
C LYS A 78 -5.05 18.10 -4.63
N ARG A 79 -6.15 18.79 -4.96
CA ARG A 79 -6.10 20.23 -5.28
C ARG A 79 -5.63 21.04 -4.09
N ARG A 80 -6.16 20.77 -2.90
CA ARG A 80 -5.79 21.49 -1.68
C ARG A 80 -4.31 21.34 -1.33
N LEU A 81 -3.73 20.15 -1.53
CA LEU A 81 -2.29 19.93 -1.37
C LEU A 81 -1.46 20.80 -2.32
N THR A 82 -1.87 20.92 -3.59
CA THR A 82 -1.16 21.80 -4.55
C THR A 82 -1.28 23.29 -4.26
N GLU A 83 -2.36 23.71 -3.61
CA GLU A 83 -2.54 25.10 -3.16
C GLU A 83 -1.69 25.39 -1.92
N THR A 84 -1.57 24.41 -1.02
CA THR A 84 -0.88 24.56 0.26
C THR A 84 0.63 24.46 0.10
N ASN A 85 1.12 23.55 -0.76
CA ASN A 85 2.54 23.32 -0.94
C ASN A 85 2.92 23.21 -2.42
N SER A 86 3.76 24.16 -2.85
CA SER A 86 4.25 24.30 -4.24
C SER A 86 5.08 23.13 -4.77
N CYS A 87 5.53 22.21 -3.90
CA CYS A 87 6.20 20.98 -4.30
C CYS A 87 5.20 19.97 -4.90
N PHE A 88 3.90 20.08 -4.58
CA PHE A 88 2.88 19.24 -5.20
C PHE A 88 2.41 19.79 -6.54
N TYR A 89 2.09 18.89 -7.46
CA TYR A 89 1.49 19.24 -8.74
C TYR A 89 0.69 18.06 -9.31
N LEU A 90 -0.23 18.37 -10.20
CA LEU A 90 -1.15 17.41 -10.80
C LEU A 90 -0.84 17.19 -12.28
N ILE A 91 -0.81 15.92 -12.69
CA ILE A 91 -0.67 15.51 -14.09
C ILE A 91 -1.94 14.76 -14.51
N PRO A 92 -2.58 15.09 -15.65
CA PRO A 92 -3.70 14.31 -16.17
C PRO A 92 -3.38 12.83 -16.32
N SER A 93 -4.35 11.97 -16.04
CA SER A 93 -4.21 10.53 -16.28
C SER A 93 -3.92 10.21 -17.75
N ARG A 94 -3.21 9.09 -17.98
CA ARG A 94 -3.02 8.51 -19.31
C ARG A 94 -4.10 7.50 -19.68
N THR A 95 -4.94 7.11 -18.72
CA THR A 95 -6.04 6.18 -18.97
C THR A 95 -7.03 6.85 -19.91
N PRO A 96 -7.36 6.25 -21.08
CA PRO A 96 -8.33 6.83 -22.00
C PRO A 96 -9.67 7.12 -21.30
N GLY A 97 -10.18 8.33 -21.45
CA GLY A 97 -11.46 8.76 -20.83
C GLY A 97 -11.39 9.09 -19.33
N ALA A 98 -10.24 8.94 -18.67
CA ALA A 98 -10.11 9.29 -17.27
C ALA A 98 -10.13 10.82 -17.05
N THR A 99 -10.96 11.26 -16.11
CA THR A 99 -11.09 12.68 -15.72
C THR A 99 -10.23 13.06 -14.51
N TRP A 100 -9.62 12.08 -13.85
CA TRP A 100 -8.82 12.27 -12.64
C TRP A 100 -7.37 12.65 -12.95
N LYS A 101 -6.68 13.24 -11.96
CA LYS A 101 -5.28 13.64 -12.06
C LYS A 101 -4.40 12.87 -11.07
N VAL A 102 -3.20 12.54 -11.51
CA VAL A 102 -2.15 11.94 -10.68
C VAL A 102 -1.48 13.03 -9.86
N LEU A 103 -1.37 12.85 -8.55
CA LEU A 103 -0.59 13.74 -7.69
C LEU A 103 0.88 13.34 -7.71
N TRP A 104 1.74 14.34 -7.85
CA TRP A 104 3.19 14.18 -7.82
C TRP A 104 3.80 15.16 -6.83
N TYR A 105 4.93 14.77 -6.25
CA TYR A 105 5.76 15.61 -5.40
C TYR A 105 7.11 15.86 -6.05
N TYR A 106 7.51 17.13 -6.14
CA TYR A 106 8.74 17.62 -6.74
C TYR A 106 9.84 17.80 -5.69
N ILE A 107 10.97 17.14 -5.88
CA ILE A 107 12.14 17.25 -5.01
C ILE A 107 13.10 18.26 -5.65
N LYS A 108 13.03 19.51 -5.19
CA LYS A 108 13.69 20.67 -5.82
C LYS A 108 15.20 20.50 -5.95
N GLU A 109 15.83 19.91 -4.95
CA GLU A 109 17.28 19.78 -4.81
C GLU A 109 17.90 18.94 -5.92
N THR A 110 17.14 17.99 -6.47
CA THR A 110 17.65 17.05 -7.48
C THR A 110 16.81 16.97 -8.74
N GLN A 111 15.76 17.79 -8.82
CA GLN A 111 14.79 17.76 -9.91
C GLN A 111 14.14 16.37 -10.12
N SER A 112 14.16 15.55 -9.06
CA SER A 112 13.51 14.23 -9.01
C SER A 112 12.04 14.40 -8.63
N CYS A 113 11.24 13.37 -8.89
CA CYS A 113 9.84 13.38 -8.49
C CYS A 113 9.38 11.99 -8.07
N CYS A 114 8.39 11.95 -7.19
CA CYS A 114 7.68 10.72 -6.86
C CYS A 114 6.17 10.89 -7.03
N LYS A 115 5.49 9.80 -7.39
CA LYS A 115 4.04 9.71 -7.37
C LYS A 115 3.58 9.71 -5.90
N VAL A 116 2.49 10.41 -5.61
CA VAL A 116 1.85 10.39 -4.28
C VAL A 116 0.43 9.87 -4.44
N ASP A 117 0.17 8.70 -3.85
CA ASP A 117 -1.12 8.03 -3.92
C ASP A 117 -1.84 8.23 -2.59
N ILE A 118 -3.03 8.83 -2.66
CA ILE A 118 -3.85 9.15 -1.50
C ILE A 118 -4.93 8.08 -1.36
N LEU A 119 -4.98 7.43 -0.21
CA LEU A 119 -5.95 6.41 0.15
C LEU A 119 -6.77 6.88 1.35
N PHE A 120 -8.03 6.45 1.43
CA PHE A 120 -8.94 6.76 2.53
C PHE A 120 -9.56 5.49 3.13
N PRO A 121 -10.05 5.56 4.37
CA PRO A 121 -10.88 4.51 4.95
C PRO A 121 -12.02 4.09 4.01
N GLY A 122 -12.32 2.79 3.99
CA GLY A 122 -13.33 2.21 3.09
C GLY A 122 -12.86 2.01 1.64
N THR A 123 -11.69 2.52 1.26
CA THR A 123 -11.07 2.19 -0.03
C THR A 123 -10.34 0.85 0.09
N MET A 124 -10.64 -0.11 -0.80
CA MET A 124 -9.97 -1.44 -0.83
C MET A 124 -10.05 -2.25 0.47
N ASP A 125 -11.18 -2.20 1.19
CA ASP A 125 -11.35 -2.93 2.47
C ASP A 125 -10.25 -2.63 3.50
N PHE A 126 -9.65 -1.44 3.41
CA PHE A 126 -8.60 -1.01 4.32
C PHE A 126 -9.17 -0.91 5.74
N PRO A 127 -8.52 -1.51 6.75
CA PRO A 127 -9.01 -1.46 8.12
C PRO A 127 -9.05 -0.01 8.61
N ASP A 128 -10.01 0.33 9.46
CA ASP A 128 -9.92 1.61 10.16
C ASP A 128 -8.76 1.54 11.15
N ILE A 129 -7.80 2.46 11.03
CA ILE A 129 -6.58 2.45 11.83
C ILE A 129 -6.64 3.64 12.79
N PRO A 130 -6.76 3.41 14.10
CA PRO A 130 -6.70 4.49 15.08
C PRO A 130 -5.36 5.24 15.00
N VAL A 131 -5.39 6.56 15.18
CA VAL A 131 -4.17 7.40 15.22
C VAL A 131 -3.19 6.90 16.29
N SER A 132 -3.71 6.36 17.39
CA SER A 132 -2.93 5.86 18.54
C SER A 132 -2.05 4.65 18.21
N VAL A 133 -2.37 3.88 17.17
CA VAL A 133 -1.58 2.70 16.79
C VAL A 133 -0.63 2.98 15.63
N ILE A 134 -0.64 4.19 15.04
CA ILE A 134 0.29 4.56 13.98
C ILE A 134 1.74 4.43 14.49
N ASP A 135 2.52 3.62 13.78
CA ASP A 135 3.91 3.38 14.12
C ASP A 135 4.80 4.54 13.67
N ARG A 136 5.63 5.01 14.60
CA ARG A 136 6.65 6.05 14.40
C ARG A 136 8.02 5.63 14.95
N SER A 137 8.17 4.36 15.33
CA SER A 137 9.39 3.81 15.95
C SER A 137 10.55 3.60 14.97
N ASN A 138 10.30 3.74 13.66
CA ASN A 138 11.36 3.67 12.66
C ASN A 138 12.39 4.81 12.85
N PRO A 139 13.65 4.63 12.40
CA PRO A 139 14.73 5.59 12.59
C PRO A 139 14.50 6.99 11.99
N TYR A 140 13.47 7.15 11.16
CA TYR A 140 13.15 8.39 10.47
C TYR A 140 11.99 9.15 11.12
N ALA A 141 11.33 8.57 12.12
CA ALA A 141 10.11 9.08 12.76
C ALA A 141 8.98 9.40 11.75
N VAL A 142 8.95 8.67 10.63
CA VAL A 142 7.92 8.83 9.60
C VAL A 142 6.72 7.94 9.95
N PRO A 143 5.49 8.46 10.07
CA PRO A 143 4.34 7.63 10.47
C PRO A 143 4.04 6.56 9.42
N CYS A 144 3.96 5.30 9.81
CA CYS A 144 3.53 4.20 8.96
C CYS A 144 2.43 3.39 9.64
N VAL A 145 1.66 2.66 8.84
CA VAL A 145 0.69 1.71 9.41
C VAL A 145 1.39 0.63 10.22
N PRO A 146 0.73 0.08 11.26
CA PRO A 146 1.26 -1.04 12.02
C PRO A 146 1.72 -2.20 11.15
N LEU A 147 2.76 -2.92 11.58
CA LEU A 147 3.38 -3.99 10.81
C LEU A 147 2.38 -5.12 10.45
N SER A 148 1.50 -5.47 11.39
CA SER A 148 0.44 -6.46 11.15
C SER A 148 -0.50 -6.02 10.02
N ALA A 149 -0.98 -4.78 10.04
CA ALA A 149 -1.82 -4.22 8.99
C ALA A 149 -1.08 -4.18 7.65
N LEU A 150 0.17 -3.70 7.63
CA LEU A 150 0.98 -3.63 6.42
C LEU A 150 1.15 -5.00 5.76
N LEU A 151 1.50 -6.02 6.54
CA LEU A 151 1.71 -7.39 6.06
C LEU A 151 0.44 -7.94 5.39
N LEU A 152 -0.72 -7.77 6.04
CA LEU A 152 -1.99 -8.27 5.50
C LEU A 152 -2.47 -7.48 4.28
N LEU A 153 -2.22 -6.17 4.23
CA LEU A 153 -2.48 -5.34 3.06
C LEU A 153 -1.60 -5.73 1.88
N LYS A 154 -0.33 -6.07 2.12
CA LYS A 154 0.56 -6.60 1.07
C LYS A 154 0.08 -7.93 0.55
N LEU A 155 -0.36 -8.82 1.43
CA LEU A 155 -0.94 -10.10 1.06
C LEU A 155 -2.21 -9.93 0.20
N GLN A 156 -3.07 -8.98 0.55
CA GLN A 156 -4.23 -8.61 -0.27
C GLN A 156 -3.82 -8.06 -1.64
N GLY A 157 -2.86 -7.13 -1.69
CA GLY A 157 -2.31 -6.60 -2.93
C GLY A 157 -1.72 -7.68 -3.84
N TRP A 158 -1.03 -8.68 -3.27
CA TRP A 158 -0.47 -9.80 -4.02
C TRP A 158 -1.54 -10.67 -4.71
N ILE A 159 -2.67 -10.94 -4.04
CA ILE A 159 -3.81 -11.63 -4.65
C ILE A 159 -4.39 -10.79 -5.79
N HIS A 160 -4.72 -9.53 -5.50
CA HIS A 160 -5.32 -8.63 -6.49
C HIS A 160 -4.43 -8.43 -7.71
N HIS A 161 -3.12 -8.28 -7.52
CA HIS A 161 -2.20 -8.20 -8.66
C HIS A 161 -2.16 -9.51 -9.45
N GLY A 162 -2.22 -10.67 -8.80
CA GLY A 162 -2.23 -11.98 -9.47
C GLY A 162 -3.45 -12.22 -10.35
N GLU A 163 -4.60 -11.71 -9.94
CA GLU A 163 -5.88 -11.87 -10.64
C GLU A 163 -6.06 -10.84 -11.76
N ALA A 164 -5.15 -9.86 -11.89
CA ALA A 164 -5.38 -8.69 -12.73
C ALA A 164 -5.35 -9.02 -14.22
N VAL A 165 -6.35 -8.52 -14.96
CA VAL A 165 -6.42 -8.68 -16.41
C VAL A 165 -5.23 -7.98 -17.07
N GLU A 166 -5.01 -6.72 -16.71
CA GLU A 166 -3.94 -5.92 -17.30
C GLU A 166 -2.55 -6.35 -16.79
N PHE A 167 -1.64 -6.62 -17.73
CA PHE A 167 -0.27 -7.05 -17.44
C PHE A 167 0.48 -6.09 -16.52
N ARG A 168 0.27 -4.77 -16.65
CA ARG A 168 0.94 -3.75 -15.83
C ARG A 168 0.63 -3.85 -14.32
N TYR A 169 -0.48 -4.48 -13.95
CA TYR A 169 -0.82 -4.75 -12.55
C TYR A 169 -0.23 -6.10 -12.11
N ARG A 170 -0.34 -7.14 -12.94
CA ARG A 170 0.29 -8.44 -12.68
C ARG A 170 1.79 -8.34 -12.48
N SER A 171 2.47 -7.47 -13.22
CA SER A 171 3.92 -7.26 -13.08
C SER A 171 4.35 -6.74 -11.70
N LYS A 172 3.42 -6.26 -10.86
CA LYS A 172 3.69 -5.88 -9.47
C LYS A 172 3.69 -7.07 -8.50
N GLN A 173 3.04 -8.18 -8.84
CA GLN A 173 2.89 -9.34 -7.95
C GLN A 173 4.23 -9.89 -7.42
N PRO A 174 5.32 -10.01 -8.22
CA PRO A 174 6.61 -10.46 -7.70
C PRO A 174 7.19 -9.55 -6.62
N ASN A 175 6.96 -8.23 -6.71
CA ASN A 175 7.41 -7.28 -5.70
C ASN A 175 6.66 -7.47 -4.39
N ASP A 176 5.34 -7.70 -4.43
CA ASP A 176 4.58 -7.99 -3.22
C ASP A 176 4.99 -9.32 -2.60
N ALA A 177 5.23 -10.36 -3.39
CA ALA A 177 5.72 -11.63 -2.88
C ALA A 177 7.06 -11.49 -2.15
N LYS A 178 7.97 -10.66 -2.68
CA LYS A 178 9.25 -10.34 -2.04
C LYS A 178 9.05 -9.55 -0.74
N ASP A 179 8.25 -8.49 -0.79
CA ASP A 179 7.96 -7.66 0.38
C ASP A 179 7.33 -8.51 1.51
N ILE A 180 6.35 -9.37 1.21
CA ILE A 180 5.69 -10.26 2.18
C ILE A 180 6.71 -11.18 2.85
N LYS A 181 7.60 -11.82 2.09
CA LYS A 181 8.62 -12.73 2.64
C LYS A 181 9.56 -12.02 3.62
N GLU A 182 10.01 -10.82 3.28
CA GLU A 182 10.88 -10.04 4.16
C GLU A 182 10.12 -9.53 5.40
N LEU A 183 8.87 -9.06 5.23
CA LEU A 183 8.02 -8.63 6.33
C LEU A 183 7.68 -9.77 7.30
N LEU A 184 7.52 -11.01 6.82
CA LEU A 184 7.30 -12.18 7.67
C LEU A 184 8.45 -12.41 8.65
N VAL A 185 9.70 -12.33 8.16
CA VAL A 185 10.89 -12.46 9.00
C VAL A 185 10.93 -11.35 10.06
N ILE A 186 10.60 -10.11 9.68
CA ILE A 186 10.54 -8.97 10.59
C ILE A 186 9.43 -9.16 11.64
N ALA A 187 8.23 -9.52 11.21
CA ALA A 187 7.07 -9.72 12.07
C ALA A 187 7.29 -10.86 13.07
N ARG A 188 7.93 -11.95 12.63
CA ARG A 188 8.33 -13.06 13.50
C ARG A 188 9.28 -12.61 14.60
N ARG A 189 10.33 -11.84 14.24
CA ARG A 189 11.31 -11.30 15.19
C ARG A 189 10.68 -10.31 16.18
N GLN A 190 9.67 -9.56 15.75
CA GLN A 190 8.92 -8.63 16.60
C GLN A 190 7.77 -9.30 17.35
N HIS A 191 7.63 -10.63 17.25
CA HIS A 191 6.56 -11.39 17.91
C HIS A 191 5.14 -10.88 17.59
N ILE A 192 4.93 -10.35 16.38
CA ILE A 192 3.63 -9.84 15.95
C ILE A 192 2.60 -10.98 15.89
N ARG A 193 1.39 -10.68 16.34
CA ARG A 193 0.23 -11.58 16.33
C ARG A 193 -0.98 -10.81 15.81
N PRO A 194 -1.26 -10.80 14.50
CA PRO A 194 -2.34 -9.97 13.95
C PRO A 194 -3.71 -10.22 14.59
N ARG A 195 -3.99 -11.44 15.06
CA ARG A 195 -5.24 -11.79 15.75
C ARG A 195 -5.44 -11.13 17.12
N THR A 196 -4.38 -10.65 17.76
CA THR A 196 -4.47 -9.99 19.08
C THR A 196 -4.61 -8.47 18.94
N GLU A 197 -4.50 -7.94 17.72
CA GLU A 197 -4.59 -6.51 17.43
C GLU A 197 -6.06 -6.08 17.34
N VAL A 198 -6.58 -5.43 18.38
CA VAL A 198 -8.01 -5.09 18.51
C VAL A 198 -8.56 -4.18 17.41
N TYR A 199 -7.70 -3.41 16.74
CA TYR A 199 -8.12 -2.53 15.64
C TYR A 199 -8.23 -3.28 14.30
N LEU A 200 -7.73 -4.51 14.20
CA LEU A 200 -7.93 -5.36 13.02
C LEU A 200 -9.27 -6.09 13.16
N LEU A 201 -10.24 -5.72 12.33
CA LEU A 201 -11.55 -6.35 12.31
C LEU A 201 -11.43 -7.86 12.05
N SER A 202 -12.26 -8.65 12.72
CA SER A 202 -12.29 -10.11 12.57
C SER A 202 -12.53 -10.55 11.12
N THR A 203 -13.31 -9.78 10.36
CA THR A 203 -13.54 -9.98 8.93
C THR A 203 -12.25 -9.82 8.12
N PHE A 204 -11.45 -8.80 8.40
CA PHE A 204 -10.17 -8.56 7.74
C PHE A 204 -9.17 -9.69 8.00
N ILE A 205 -9.12 -10.17 9.24
CA ILE A 205 -8.32 -11.35 9.62
C ILE A 205 -8.82 -12.63 8.94
N SER A 206 -10.14 -12.85 8.90
CA SER A 206 -10.72 -14.03 8.25
C SER A 206 -10.46 -14.04 6.74
N GLU A 207 -10.50 -12.88 6.08
CA GLU A 207 -10.10 -12.79 4.68
C GLU A 207 -8.60 -13.09 4.51
N ALA A 208 -7.77 -12.62 5.45
CA ALA A 208 -6.34 -12.93 5.44
C ALA A 208 -6.07 -14.44 5.54
N ASP A 209 -6.82 -15.21 6.33
CA ASP A 209 -6.66 -16.68 6.42
C ASP A 209 -6.70 -17.35 5.04
N SER A 210 -7.68 -17.00 4.21
CA SER A 210 -7.83 -17.54 2.86
C SER A 210 -6.68 -17.13 1.94
N ARG A 211 -6.22 -15.87 2.07
CA ARG A 211 -5.09 -15.36 1.29
C ARG A 211 -3.77 -16.00 1.72
N VAL A 212 -3.57 -16.27 3.02
CA VAL A 212 -2.37 -16.95 3.53
C VAL A 212 -2.31 -18.37 2.99
N LYS A 213 -3.41 -19.12 3.04
CA LYS A 213 -3.46 -20.48 2.45
C LYS A 213 -3.01 -20.46 0.99
N THR A 214 -3.55 -19.53 0.20
CA THR A 214 -3.19 -19.35 -1.21
C THR A 214 -1.72 -18.97 -1.39
N PHE A 215 -1.19 -18.08 -0.54
CA PHE A 215 0.21 -17.67 -0.59
C PHE A 215 1.16 -18.81 -0.27
N VAL A 216 0.88 -19.59 0.77
CA VAL A 216 1.70 -20.74 1.18
C VAL A 216 1.72 -21.82 0.10
N THR A 217 0.61 -22.08 -0.60
CA THR A 217 0.62 -22.99 -1.76
C THR A 217 1.63 -22.57 -2.83
N LYS A 218 1.77 -21.26 -3.10
CA LYS A 218 2.73 -20.74 -4.09
C LYS A 218 4.13 -20.49 -3.52
N HIS A 219 4.24 -20.35 -2.20
CA HIS A 219 5.48 -20.08 -1.48
C HIS A 219 5.58 -20.96 -0.23
N PRO A 220 5.79 -22.28 -0.38
CA PRO A 220 5.72 -23.23 0.74
C PRO A 220 6.71 -22.94 1.86
N SER A 221 7.88 -22.37 1.52
CA SER A 221 8.90 -22.00 2.50
C SER A 221 8.47 -20.90 3.48
N SER A 222 7.35 -20.22 3.25
CA SER A 222 6.80 -19.20 4.17
C SER A 222 5.85 -19.76 5.23
N ARG A 223 5.54 -21.07 5.17
CA ARG A 223 4.54 -21.74 6.01
C ARG A 223 4.79 -21.52 7.50
N ASP A 224 6.01 -21.81 7.96
CA ASP A 224 6.35 -21.74 9.39
C ASP A 224 6.26 -20.33 9.96
N ASP A 225 6.58 -19.32 9.14
CA ASP A 225 6.46 -17.93 9.55
C ASP A 225 4.99 -17.55 9.77
N TRP A 226 4.10 -17.93 8.85
CA TRP A 226 2.66 -17.69 9.01
C TRP A 226 2.05 -18.44 10.20
N THR A 227 2.42 -19.71 10.40
CA THR A 227 2.01 -20.49 11.58
C THR A 227 2.48 -19.80 12.86
N THR A 228 3.73 -19.33 12.87
CA THR A 228 4.28 -18.60 14.02
C THR A 228 3.47 -17.34 14.31
N LEU A 229 3.01 -16.61 13.29
CA LEU A 229 2.17 -15.42 13.45
C LEU A 229 0.73 -15.73 13.94
N GLY A 230 0.35 -17.00 14.05
CA GLY A 230 -0.95 -17.44 14.56
C GLY A 230 -2.00 -17.74 13.47
N PHE A 231 -1.57 -18.02 12.24
CA PHE A 231 -2.46 -18.47 11.17
C PHE A 231 -2.54 -20.00 11.14
N SER A 232 -3.76 -20.54 11.02
CA SER A 232 -3.98 -21.99 10.94
C SER A 232 -3.92 -22.45 9.49
N LEU A 233 -2.96 -23.32 9.19
CA LEU A 233 -2.74 -23.88 7.86
C LEU A 233 -3.07 -25.38 7.87
N PRO A 234 -3.83 -25.89 6.89
CA PRO A 234 -4.15 -27.32 6.82
C PRO A 234 -2.84 -28.10 6.70
N GLU A 235 -2.61 -29.08 7.58
CA GLU A 235 -1.44 -29.97 7.50
C GLU A 235 -1.31 -30.50 6.08
N ASP A 236 -0.07 -30.61 5.60
CA ASP A 236 0.21 -30.99 4.22
C ASP A 236 -0.55 -32.29 3.90
N ALA A 237 -1.52 -32.21 2.98
CA ALA A 237 -2.33 -33.33 2.52
C ALA A 237 -1.52 -34.31 1.63
N PHE A 238 -0.27 -34.58 2.00
CA PHE A 238 0.60 -35.57 1.38
C PHE A 238 0.50 -36.96 2.03
N SER A 239 -0.55 -37.22 2.82
CA SER A 239 -0.95 -38.57 3.21
C SER A 239 -2.39 -38.87 2.78
N SER A 240 -2.51 -39.46 1.58
CA SER A 240 -3.59 -40.32 1.07
C SER A 240 -5.07 -39.84 1.02
N ASN A 241 -5.58 -39.84 -0.22
CA ASN A 241 -6.92 -40.22 -0.71
C ASN A 241 -8.20 -39.40 -0.42
N SER A 242 -8.76 -38.90 -1.55
CA SER A 242 -10.19 -38.78 -1.93
C SER A 242 -11.17 -38.01 -1.04
N THR A 243 -11.55 -36.81 -1.48
CA THR A 243 -12.95 -36.43 -1.86
C THR A 243 -12.99 -34.94 -2.25
N GLY A 244 -12.56 -34.65 -3.48
CA GLY A 244 -12.73 -33.35 -4.10
C GLY A 244 -14.15 -33.21 -4.63
N GLN A 245 -14.95 -32.29 -4.06
CA GLN A 245 -16.09 -31.65 -4.76
C GLN A 245 -16.64 -30.43 -4.00
N LYS A 246 -16.44 -30.33 -2.67
CA LYS A 246 -17.01 -29.23 -1.86
C LYS A 246 -16.21 -27.91 -1.91
N ASP A 247 -14.89 -27.97 -2.00
CA ASP A 247 -14.04 -26.77 -1.89
C ASP A 247 -14.03 -25.89 -3.15
N ALA A 248 -14.31 -26.47 -4.32
CA ALA A 248 -14.30 -25.74 -5.59
C ALA A 248 -15.50 -24.77 -5.74
N ASN A 249 -16.65 -25.11 -5.17
CA ASN A 249 -17.85 -24.27 -5.23
C ASN A 249 -17.76 -23.06 -4.30
N ASP A 250 -17.11 -23.22 -3.13
CA ASP A 250 -16.91 -22.13 -2.18
C ASP A 250 -15.84 -21.14 -2.67
N MET A 251 -14.76 -21.65 -3.28
CA MET A 251 -13.76 -20.84 -3.97
C MET A 251 -14.35 -20.11 -5.19
N SER A 252 -15.22 -20.74 -5.98
CA SER A 252 -15.88 -20.07 -7.12
C SER A 252 -16.83 -18.94 -6.68
N ALA A 253 -17.54 -19.11 -5.57
CA ALA A 253 -18.40 -18.08 -4.99
C ALA A 253 -17.58 -16.92 -4.39
N LEU A 254 -16.45 -17.21 -3.75
CA LEU A 254 -15.50 -16.21 -3.26
C LEU A 254 -14.89 -15.40 -4.41
N LEU A 255 -14.47 -16.08 -5.49
CA LEU A 255 -13.92 -15.46 -6.70
C LEU A 255 -14.96 -14.59 -7.42
N LYS A 256 -16.24 -14.97 -7.42
CA LYS A 256 -17.32 -14.13 -7.95
C LYS A 256 -17.60 -12.88 -7.10
N ARG A 257 -17.44 -12.96 -5.77
CA ARG A 257 -17.55 -11.79 -4.88
C ARG A 257 -16.34 -10.86 -4.98
N LEU A 258 -15.13 -11.42 -5.14
CA LEU A 258 -13.90 -10.67 -5.43
C LEU A 258 -13.94 -10.02 -6.82
N SER A 259 -14.56 -10.67 -7.81
CA SER A 259 -14.72 -10.17 -9.18
C SER A 259 -15.63 -8.94 -9.31
N ILE A 260 -16.58 -8.72 -8.39
CA ILE A 260 -17.39 -7.49 -8.35
C ILE A 260 -16.63 -6.34 -7.67
N ARG A 261 -15.77 -6.63 -6.67
CA ARG A 261 -14.83 -5.65 -6.09
C ARG A 261 -13.69 -5.26 -7.05
N TYR A 262 -13.46 -6.07 -8.09
CA TYR A 262 -12.43 -5.92 -9.13
C TYR A 262 -12.52 -4.63 -9.94
N ILE A 263 -13.72 -4.08 -10.12
CA ILE A 263 -13.94 -2.82 -10.83
C ILE A 263 -13.42 -1.63 -10.01
N CYS A 264 -13.42 -1.71 -8.68
CA CYS A 264 -12.88 -0.66 -7.81
C CYS A 264 -11.34 -0.72 -7.68
N ILE A 265 -10.74 -1.90 -7.82
CA ILE A 265 -9.28 -2.11 -7.68
C ILE A 265 -8.50 -1.47 -8.83
N VAL A 266 -9.06 -1.50 -10.06
CA VAL A 266 -8.48 -0.78 -11.20
C VAL A 266 -8.58 0.73 -10.99
N ILE A 267 -9.55 1.22 -10.21
CA ILE A 267 -9.70 2.66 -9.92
C ILE A 267 -8.72 3.09 -8.82
N ALA A 268 -8.53 2.34 -7.73
CA ALA A 268 -7.68 2.76 -6.61
C ALA A 268 -6.16 2.81 -6.92
N HIS A 269 -5.66 2.03 -7.89
CA HIS A 269 -4.29 2.18 -8.42
C HIS A 269 -4.18 3.09 -9.66
N ASN A 270 -5.33 3.52 -10.19
CA ASN A 270 -5.48 4.65 -11.10
C ASN A 270 -5.99 5.88 -10.33
N CYS A 271 -5.71 5.96 -9.03
CA CYS A 271 -5.96 7.10 -8.19
C CYS A 271 -4.60 7.66 -7.72
#